data_AF-A0A7X3TLM5-F1
#
_entry.id   AF-A0A7X3TLM5-F1
#
_cell.length_a   1.000
_cell.length_b   1.000
_cell.length_c   1.000
_cell.angle_alpha   90.00
_cell.angle_beta   90.00
_cell.angle_gamma   90.00
#
_symmetry.space_group_name_H-M   'P 1'
#
loop_
_entity.id
_entity.type
_entity.pdbx_description
1 polymer ?
#
loop_
_entity_poly.entity_id
_entity_poly.type
_entity_poly.pdbx_seq_one_letter_code
_entity_poly.pdbx_strand_id
1 'polypeptide(L)'
;MTGPQLTLVPRENAETRPLAEYAEQAYLDYSMYVILDRALPHLADGLKPVQRRIVYAMSELGLAATAKPRKSARTIGDVIGKFHPHGDSACYEAMVHLAQPFAYRHPLVDGHGNFGAVDDPKSFAAMRYTEARLTAYAQTLLAELGQGTVDWTDNFDGTLKEPELLPAQLPNVLINGSTGIAVGMSTDIPPHNLRELAAALERIAARPNLHYDTLAGLIPGPDFPTGGELITPAAE
;
A
#
# COMPACT_ATOMS: atom_id res chain seq x y z
N MET A 1 -24.39 50.60 3.30
CA MET A 1 -25.20 49.53 3.91
C MET A 1 -24.25 48.61 4.65
N THR A 2 -24.07 48.85 5.95
CA THR A 2 -23.32 47.97 6.85
C THR A 2 -24.18 46.75 7.14
N GLY A 3 -23.72 45.57 6.73
CA GLY A 3 -24.41 44.31 7.02
C GLY A 3 -24.58 44.10 8.53
N PRO A 4 -25.54 43.25 8.95
CA PRO A 4 -25.78 43.01 10.37
C PRO A 4 -24.50 42.51 11.04
N GLN A 5 -24.07 43.20 12.09
CA GLN A 5 -23.03 42.73 12.99
C GLN A 5 -23.56 41.46 13.68
N LEU A 6 -22.98 40.32 13.32
CA LEU A 6 -23.18 39.06 14.05
C LEU A 6 -22.56 39.23 15.43
N THR A 7 -23.37 39.62 16.41
CA THR A 7 -22.98 39.57 17.82
C THR A 7 -22.92 38.11 18.20
N LEU A 8 -21.71 37.53 18.19
CA LEU A 8 -21.47 36.20 18.73
C LEU A 8 -21.77 36.26 20.22
N VAL A 9 -22.97 35.81 20.61
CA VAL A 9 -23.31 35.62 22.02
C VAL A 9 -22.40 34.48 22.52
N PRO A 10 -21.42 34.74 23.39
CA PRO A 10 -20.58 33.67 23.91
C PRO A 10 -21.50 32.72 24.65
N ARG A 11 -21.55 31.45 24.24
CA ARG A 11 -22.22 30.44 25.05
C ARG A 11 -21.47 30.38 26.38
N GLU A 12 -22.18 30.51 27.50
CA GLU A 12 -21.58 30.33 28.82
C GLU A 12 -20.86 28.97 28.84
N ASN A 13 -19.58 28.98 29.22
CA ASN A 13 -18.65 27.84 29.21
C ASN A 13 -18.17 27.32 27.83
N ALA A 14 -18.20 28.14 26.78
CA ALA A 14 -17.52 27.78 25.52
C ALA A 14 -15.99 27.81 25.69
N GLU A 15 -15.33 26.67 25.45
CA GLU A 15 -13.89 26.65 25.30
C GLU A 15 -13.47 27.51 24.10
N THR A 16 -12.55 28.44 24.33
CA THR A 16 -12.00 29.31 23.28
C THR A 16 -10.54 28.99 23.07
N ARG A 17 -10.12 28.84 21.80
CA ARG A 17 -8.71 28.65 21.42
C ARG A 17 -8.31 29.66 20.34
N PRO A 18 -7.08 30.19 20.33
CA PRO A 18 -6.59 31.01 19.22
C PRO A 18 -6.67 30.28 17.88
N LEU A 19 -7.17 30.96 16.84
CA LEU A 19 -7.33 30.35 15.50
C LEU A 19 -6.01 29.82 14.94
N ALA A 20 -4.91 30.57 15.14
CA ALA A 20 -3.59 30.17 14.65
C ALA A 20 -3.15 28.82 15.25
N GLU A 21 -3.27 28.66 16.56
CA GLU A 21 -2.92 27.41 17.25
C GLU A 21 -3.82 26.25 16.84
N TYR A 22 -5.12 26.49 16.67
CA TYR A 22 -6.04 25.46 16.20
C TYR A 22 -5.69 25.03 14.77
N ALA A 23 -5.46 25.98 13.87
CA ALA A 23 -5.15 25.69 12.47
C ALA A 23 -3.81 24.97 12.31
N GLU A 24 -2.78 25.40 13.04
CA GLU A 24 -1.47 24.74 13.05
C GLU A 24 -1.58 23.29 13.52
N GLN A 25 -2.23 23.05 14.67
CA GLN A 25 -2.39 21.70 15.20
C GLN A 25 -3.20 20.81 14.25
N ALA A 26 -4.36 21.28 13.79
CA ALA A 26 -5.23 20.51 12.91
C ALA A 26 -4.55 20.17 11.57
N TYR A 27 -3.76 21.11 11.03
CA TYR A 27 -3.00 20.87 9.82
C TYR A 27 -1.85 19.88 10.04
N LEU A 28 -1.14 19.98 11.17
CA LEU A 28 -0.06 19.06 11.52
C LEU A 28 -0.59 17.63 11.72
N ASP A 29 -1.69 17.47 12.46
CA ASP A 29 -2.31 16.16 12.72
C ASP A 29 -2.74 15.49 11.41
N TYR A 30 -3.41 16.24 10.53
CA TYR A 30 -3.80 15.76 9.21
C TYR A 30 -2.58 15.39 8.35
N SER A 31 -1.55 16.24 8.35
CA SER A 31 -0.35 16.02 7.54
C SER A 31 0.40 14.77 7.98
N MET A 32 0.54 14.55 9.29
CA MET A 32 1.18 13.36 9.85
C MET A 32 0.39 12.09 9.54
N TYR A 33 -0.93 12.13 9.69
CA TYR A 33 -1.78 11.01 9.28
C TYR A 33 -1.61 10.66 7.79
N VAL A 34 -1.61 11.66 6.90
CA VAL A 34 -1.45 11.41 5.45
C VAL A 34 -0.07 10.83 5.11
N ILE A 35 0.99 11.33 5.75
CA ILE A 35 2.37 10.86 5.51
C ILE A 35 2.58 9.44 6.04
N LEU A 36 2.20 9.18 7.28
CA LEU A 36 2.51 7.94 7.98
C LEU A 36 1.52 6.81 7.69
N ASP A 37 0.23 7.13 7.55
CA ASP A 37 -0.84 6.12 7.54
C ASP A 37 -1.65 6.07 6.23
N ARG A 38 -1.23 6.80 5.17
CA ARG A 38 -2.00 6.82 3.91
C ARG A 38 -1.15 6.77 2.64
N ALA A 39 -0.30 7.76 2.44
CA ALA A 39 0.22 8.07 1.12
C ALA A 39 1.48 7.27 0.74
N LEU A 40 2.35 7.01 1.71
CA LEU A 40 3.66 6.41 1.49
C LEU A 40 3.66 4.93 1.89
N PRO A 41 4.39 4.06 1.16
CA PRO A 41 4.62 2.69 1.57
C PRO A 41 5.58 2.64 2.76
N HIS A 42 5.52 1.56 3.54
CA HIS A 42 6.58 1.27 4.50
C HIS A 42 7.77 0.57 3.80
N LEU A 43 9.01 0.92 4.16
CA LEU A 43 10.21 0.35 3.53
C LEU A 43 10.30 -1.17 3.73
N ALA A 44 9.91 -1.67 4.90
CA ALA A 44 10.06 -3.08 5.27
C ALA A 44 9.25 -4.04 4.39
N ASP A 45 8.00 -3.71 4.06
CA ASP A 45 7.11 -4.58 3.27
C ASP A 45 6.68 -3.98 1.93
N GLY A 46 6.97 -2.71 1.68
CA GLY A 46 6.61 -2.00 0.46
C GLY A 46 5.12 -1.70 0.31
N LEU A 47 4.33 -1.82 1.39
CA LEU A 47 2.87 -1.63 1.32
C LEU A 47 2.42 -0.35 2.02
N LYS A 48 1.38 0.26 1.47
CA LYS A 48 0.56 1.25 2.19
C LYS A 48 -0.38 0.53 3.17
N PRO A 49 -0.89 1.20 4.22
CA PRO A 49 -1.75 0.56 5.22
C PRO A 49 -2.98 -0.14 4.64
N VAL A 50 -3.69 0.49 3.69
CA VAL A 50 -4.84 -0.15 3.02
C VAL A 50 -4.46 -1.43 2.27
N GLN A 51 -3.31 -1.45 1.61
CA GLN A 51 -2.83 -2.61 0.84
C GLN A 51 -2.44 -3.76 1.79
N ARG A 52 -1.76 -3.43 2.90
CA ARG A 52 -1.41 -4.38 3.96
C ARG A 52 -2.65 -5.03 4.56
N ARG A 53 -3.64 -4.22 4.94
CA ARG A 53 -4.90 -4.68 5.52
C ARG A 53 -5.71 -5.54 4.54
N ILE A 54 -5.70 -5.23 3.24
CA ILE A 54 -6.32 -6.09 2.21
C ILE A 54 -5.64 -7.46 2.18
N VAL A 55 -4.32 -7.51 2.07
CA VAL A 55 -3.56 -8.77 2.00
C VAL A 55 -3.77 -9.62 3.26
N TYR A 56 -3.70 -9.00 4.44
CA TYR A 56 -3.91 -9.67 5.73
C TYR A 56 -5.34 -10.18 5.92
N ALA A 57 -6.36 -9.35 5.64
CA ALA A 57 -7.75 -9.79 5.75
C ALA A 57 -8.06 -10.93 4.76
N MET A 58 -7.50 -10.89 3.56
CA MET A 58 -7.63 -11.97 2.58
C MET A 58 -7.00 -13.28 3.08
N SER A 59 -5.85 -13.23 3.78
CA SER A 59 -5.27 -14.42 4.39
C SER A 59 -6.11 -14.97 5.53
N GLU A 60 -6.66 -14.11 6.38
CA GLU A 60 -7.56 -14.50 7.48
C GLU A 60 -8.86 -15.14 6.97
N LEU A 61 -9.35 -14.70 5.82
CA LEU A 61 -10.49 -15.31 5.13
C LEU A 61 -10.17 -16.64 4.43
N GLY A 62 -8.92 -17.11 4.50
CA GLY A 62 -8.46 -18.34 3.84
C GLY A 62 -8.42 -18.23 2.32
N LEU A 63 -8.24 -17.03 1.76
CA LEU A 63 -8.20 -16.78 0.31
C LEU A 63 -6.80 -16.95 -0.28
N ALA A 64 -6.10 -18.00 0.12
CA ALA A 64 -4.79 -18.35 -0.45
C ALA A 64 -4.90 -18.65 -1.96
N ALA A 65 -3.76 -18.69 -2.66
CA ALA A 65 -3.70 -18.94 -4.11
C ALA A 65 -4.37 -20.24 -4.57
N THR A 66 -4.40 -21.26 -3.72
CA THR A 66 -5.05 -22.55 -4.00
C THR A 66 -6.55 -22.54 -3.71
N ALA A 67 -7.07 -21.53 -3.02
CA ALA A 67 -8.47 -21.43 -2.66
C ALA A 67 -9.33 -21.04 -3.87
N LYS A 68 -10.64 -21.33 -3.77
CA LYS A 68 -11.63 -20.78 -4.70
C LYS A 68 -11.80 -19.28 -4.42
N PRO A 69 -11.73 -18.40 -5.43
CA PRO A 69 -11.93 -16.97 -5.22
C PRO A 69 -13.34 -16.69 -4.69
N ARG A 70 -13.47 -15.59 -3.95
CA ARG A 70 -14.73 -15.15 -3.35
C ARG A 70 -15.10 -13.77 -3.87
N LYS A 71 -16.39 -13.43 -3.79
CA LYS A 71 -16.90 -12.12 -4.20
C LYS A 71 -16.10 -11.00 -3.55
N SER A 72 -15.65 -10.05 -4.37
CA SER A 72 -14.88 -8.89 -3.89
C SER A 72 -15.62 -8.13 -2.81
N ALA A 73 -16.95 -8.00 -2.91
CA ALA A 73 -17.79 -7.38 -1.89
C ALA A 73 -17.64 -8.02 -0.48
N ARG A 74 -17.44 -9.34 -0.40
CA ARG A 74 -17.21 -10.03 0.87
C ARG A 74 -15.83 -9.69 1.42
N THR A 75 -14.80 -9.71 0.58
CA THR A 75 -13.42 -9.40 0.98
C THR A 75 -13.30 -7.96 1.46
N ILE A 76 -13.83 -6.99 0.70
CA ILE A 76 -13.81 -5.58 1.09
C ILE A 76 -14.64 -5.32 2.35
N GLY A 77 -15.79 -5.97 2.49
CA GLY A 77 -16.60 -5.89 3.71
C GLY A 77 -15.84 -6.34 4.97
N ASP A 78 -15.02 -7.39 4.86
CA ASP A 78 -14.20 -7.87 5.98
C ASP A 78 -13.06 -6.89 6.32
N VAL A 79 -12.38 -6.36 5.29
CA VAL A 79 -11.32 -5.36 5.46
C VAL A 79 -11.85 -4.12 6.18
N ILE A 80 -12.95 -3.53 5.70
CA ILE A 80 -13.48 -2.29 6.30
C ILE A 80 -14.15 -2.53 7.64
N GLY A 81 -14.73 -3.71 7.85
CA GLY A 81 -15.41 -4.07 9.10
C GLY A 81 -14.43 -4.34 10.25
N LYS A 82 -13.21 -4.82 9.95
CA LYS A 82 -12.26 -5.25 10.97
C LYS A 82 -11.01 -4.38 11.09
N PHE A 83 -10.50 -3.85 9.97
CA PHE A 83 -9.14 -3.32 9.91
C PHE A 83 -9.04 -1.90 9.33
N HIS A 84 -9.90 -1.53 8.38
CA HIS A 84 -9.76 -0.27 7.62
C HIS A 84 -11.04 0.58 7.67
N PRO A 85 -11.22 1.45 8.69
CA PRO A 85 -12.47 2.20 8.93
C PRO A 85 -12.67 3.38 7.96
N HIS A 86 -12.55 3.12 6.66
CA HIS A 86 -12.70 4.08 5.58
C HIS A 86 -13.62 3.52 4.48
N GLY A 87 -13.88 4.34 3.46
CA GLY A 87 -14.84 4.00 2.40
C GLY A 87 -14.50 2.72 1.64
N ASP A 88 -15.52 1.90 1.40
CA ASP A 88 -15.47 0.67 0.62
C ASP A 88 -14.93 0.90 -0.80
N SER A 89 -15.32 2.00 -1.44
CA SER A 89 -14.89 2.34 -2.80
C SER A 89 -13.37 2.48 -2.92
N ALA A 90 -12.73 3.19 -1.98
CA ALA A 90 -11.28 3.39 -2.00
C ALA A 90 -10.53 2.08 -1.68
N CYS A 91 -11.07 1.28 -0.75
CA CYS A 91 -10.52 -0.04 -0.44
C CYS A 91 -10.64 -1.00 -1.63
N TYR A 92 -11.76 -0.97 -2.35
CA TYR A 92 -11.96 -1.78 -3.55
C TYR A 92 -11.05 -1.36 -4.69
N GLU A 93 -10.91 -0.05 -4.96
CA GLU A 93 -9.97 0.47 -5.96
C GLU A 93 -8.52 0.06 -5.64
N ALA A 94 -8.11 0.10 -4.37
CA ALA A 94 -6.81 -0.40 -3.95
C ALA A 94 -6.64 -1.90 -4.24
N MET A 95 -7.65 -2.73 -3.94
CA MET A 95 -7.60 -4.17 -4.25
C MET A 95 -7.58 -4.44 -5.75
N VAL A 96 -8.30 -3.65 -6.56
CA VAL A 96 -8.28 -3.75 -8.01
C VAL A 96 -6.88 -3.48 -8.54
N HIS A 97 -6.23 -2.42 -8.05
CA HIS A 97 -4.87 -2.07 -8.44
C HIS A 97 -3.85 -3.18 -8.11
N LEU A 98 -3.99 -3.81 -6.94
CA LEU A 98 -3.18 -4.97 -6.54
C LEU A 98 -3.35 -6.21 -7.44
N ALA A 99 -4.40 -6.24 -8.27
CA ALA A 99 -4.72 -7.33 -9.19
C ALA A 99 -4.33 -7.05 -10.65
N GLN A 100 -3.97 -5.80 -10.99
CA GLN A 100 -3.71 -5.39 -12.37
C GLN A 100 -2.29 -5.78 -12.81
N PRO A 101 -2.12 -6.72 -13.77
CA PRO A 101 -0.80 -7.20 -14.19
C PRO A 101 0.01 -6.17 -14.99
N PHE A 102 -0.64 -5.12 -15.47
CA PHE A 102 0.02 -4.00 -16.15
C PHE A 102 0.42 -2.88 -15.19
N ALA A 103 -0.06 -2.91 -13.94
CA ALA A 103 0.28 -1.92 -12.92
C ALA A 103 1.28 -2.47 -11.89
N TYR A 104 1.11 -3.73 -11.49
CA TYR A 104 2.02 -4.43 -10.58
C TYR A 104 2.90 -5.43 -11.33
N ARG A 105 4.22 -5.39 -11.09
CA ARG A 105 5.17 -6.35 -11.70
C ARG A 105 4.92 -7.79 -11.23
N HIS A 106 4.54 -7.92 -9.96
CA HIS A 106 4.10 -9.14 -9.30
C HIS A 106 2.80 -8.87 -8.53
N PRO A 107 1.62 -9.05 -9.17
CA PRO A 107 0.33 -8.81 -8.53
C PRO A 107 0.16 -9.61 -7.23
N LEU A 108 -0.45 -8.97 -6.22
CA LEU A 108 -0.72 -9.60 -4.93
C LEU A 108 -2.10 -10.29 -4.91
N VAL A 109 -3.01 -9.84 -5.78
CA VAL A 109 -4.37 -10.34 -5.89
C VAL A 109 -4.58 -10.98 -7.26
N ASP A 110 -5.19 -12.16 -7.26
CA ASP A 110 -5.70 -12.84 -8.46
C ASP A 110 -7.19 -12.50 -8.61
N GLY A 111 -7.48 -11.59 -9.55
CA GLY A 111 -8.81 -11.04 -9.81
C GLY A 111 -9.54 -11.81 -10.92
N HIS A 112 -10.79 -12.21 -10.65
CA HIS A 112 -11.67 -12.88 -11.59
C HIS A 112 -12.84 -11.96 -11.97
N GLY A 113 -12.98 -11.67 -13.26
CA GLY A 113 -13.93 -10.70 -13.80
C GLY A 113 -13.22 -9.52 -14.46
N ASN A 114 -13.92 -8.41 -14.66
CA ASN A 114 -13.31 -7.21 -15.24
C ASN A 114 -12.65 -6.36 -14.13
N PHE A 115 -11.31 -6.32 -14.14
CA PHE A 115 -10.45 -5.53 -13.23
C PHE A 115 -9.79 -4.34 -13.95
N GLY A 116 -10.38 -3.87 -15.05
CA GLY A 116 -9.85 -2.80 -15.89
C GLY A 116 -8.93 -3.32 -16.98
N ALA A 117 -8.47 -2.40 -17.82
CA ALA A 117 -7.61 -2.68 -18.97
C ALA A 117 -6.41 -1.73 -19.00
N VAL A 118 -5.44 -2.00 -19.86
CA VAL A 118 -4.20 -1.20 -19.97
C VAL A 118 -4.50 0.23 -20.44
N ASP A 119 -5.44 0.39 -21.37
CA ASP A 119 -5.87 1.65 -21.96
C ASP A 119 -6.84 2.43 -21.05
N ASP A 120 -7.66 1.74 -20.27
CA ASP A 120 -8.48 2.32 -19.22
C ASP A 120 -8.40 1.50 -17.91
N PRO A 121 -7.40 1.76 -17.06
CA PRO A 121 -7.24 1.05 -15.78
C PRO A 121 -8.42 1.22 -14.82
N LYS A 122 -9.24 2.27 -14.99
CA LYS A 122 -10.39 2.55 -14.12
C LYS A 122 -11.69 1.94 -14.63
N SER A 123 -11.67 1.30 -15.81
CA SER A 123 -12.83 0.58 -16.38
C SER A 123 -13.14 -0.77 -15.72
N PHE A 124 -12.92 -0.91 -14.41
CA PHE A 124 -13.21 -2.14 -13.68
C PHE A 124 -14.69 -2.28 -13.31
N ALA A 125 -15.18 -3.52 -13.22
CA ALA A 125 -16.56 -3.77 -12.81
C ALA A 125 -16.75 -3.55 -11.30
N ALA A 126 -17.99 -3.28 -10.90
CA ALA A 126 -18.35 -3.15 -9.48
C ALA A 126 -18.07 -4.45 -8.69
N MET A 127 -17.70 -4.33 -7.41
CA MET A 127 -17.29 -5.43 -6.52
C MET A 127 -18.30 -6.58 -6.34
N ARG A 128 -19.55 -6.39 -6.79
CA ARG A 128 -20.59 -7.43 -6.82
C ARG A 128 -20.41 -8.42 -7.99
N TYR A 129 -19.68 -8.03 -9.04
CA TYR A 129 -19.44 -8.84 -10.23
C TYR A 129 -18.09 -9.54 -10.23
N THR A 130 -17.11 -9.02 -9.49
CA THR A 130 -15.76 -9.55 -9.41
C THR A 130 -15.58 -10.52 -8.25
N GLU A 131 -14.60 -11.40 -8.39
CA GLU A 131 -14.11 -12.29 -7.35
C GLU A 131 -12.60 -12.13 -7.21
N ALA A 132 -12.06 -12.41 -6.03
CA ALA A 132 -10.63 -12.29 -5.75
C ALA A 132 -10.13 -13.39 -4.82
N ARG A 133 -8.85 -13.72 -4.95
CA ARG A 133 -8.01 -14.46 -4.00
C ARG A 133 -6.59 -13.91 -4.05
N LEU A 134 -5.72 -14.33 -3.15
CA LEU A 134 -4.30 -13.96 -3.17
C LEU A 134 -3.55 -14.71 -4.27
N THR A 135 -2.51 -14.09 -4.84
CA THR A 135 -1.58 -14.81 -5.72
C THR A 135 -0.62 -15.67 -4.90
N ALA A 136 0.11 -16.58 -5.57
CA ALA A 136 1.17 -17.34 -4.90
C ALA A 136 2.30 -16.42 -4.40
N TYR A 137 2.57 -15.31 -5.09
CA TYR A 137 3.59 -14.34 -4.71
C TYR A 137 3.26 -13.65 -3.37
N ALA A 138 1.99 -13.40 -3.07
CA ALA A 138 1.59 -12.81 -1.78
C ALA A 138 2.04 -13.63 -0.56
N GLN A 139 2.33 -14.93 -0.71
CA GLN A 139 2.89 -15.73 0.38
C GLN A 139 4.29 -15.28 0.80
N THR A 140 5.05 -14.63 -0.08
CA THR A 140 6.36 -14.04 0.29
C THR A 140 6.22 -12.91 1.31
N LEU A 141 5.04 -12.29 1.40
CA LEU A 141 4.72 -11.28 2.40
C LEU A 141 4.17 -11.90 3.69
N LEU A 142 3.42 -12.99 3.60
CA LEU A 142 2.65 -13.57 4.71
C LEU A 142 3.33 -14.74 5.43
N ALA A 143 4.31 -15.38 4.80
CA ALA A 143 5.05 -16.47 5.39
C ALA A 143 5.63 -16.03 6.75
N GLU A 144 5.56 -16.91 7.75
CA GLU A 144 6.11 -16.69 9.10
C GLU A 144 5.41 -15.62 9.94
N LEU A 145 4.30 -15.02 9.48
CA LEU A 145 3.54 -14.01 10.23
C LEU A 145 3.14 -14.46 11.65
N GLY A 146 2.71 -15.73 11.78
CA GLY A 146 2.32 -16.33 13.06
C GLY A 146 3.48 -16.81 13.94
N GLN A 147 4.73 -16.57 13.56
CA GLN A 147 5.93 -17.09 14.25
C GLN A 147 6.63 -16.03 15.12
N GLY A 148 5.98 -14.89 15.40
CA GLY A 148 6.56 -13.81 16.19
C GLY A 148 7.61 -12.99 15.43
N THR A 149 7.46 -12.88 14.11
CA THR A 149 8.36 -12.15 13.21
C THR A 149 8.03 -10.66 13.08
N VAL A 150 6.83 -10.25 13.52
CA VAL A 150 6.35 -8.87 13.47
C VAL A 150 5.62 -8.51 14.75
N ASP A 151 5.59 -7.22 15.04
CA ASP A 151 4.79 -6.64 16.11
C ASP A 151 3.31 -6.54 15.70
N TRP A 152 2.44 -6.54 16.70
CA TRP A 152 0.99 -6.55 16.56
C TRP A 152 0.38 -5.40 17.33
N THR A 153 -0.52 -4.66 16.69
CA THR A 153 -1.30 -3.59 17.31
C THR A 153 -2.76 -3.99 17.43
N ASP A 154 -3.49 -3.32 18.32
CA ASP A 154 -4.95 -3.33 18.29
C ASP A 154 -5.46 -2.69 16.99
N ASN A 155 -6.56 -3.23 16.46
CA ASN A 155 -7.29 -2.62 15.36
C ASN A 155 -8.00 -1.34 15.85
N PHE A 156 -8.69 -0.65 14.92
CA PHE A 156 -9.26 0.68 15.18
C PHE A 156 -10.29 0.75 16.32
N ASP A 157 -10.94 -0.37 16.68
CA ASP A 157 -11.92 -0.44 17.78
C ASP A 157 -11.44 -1.26 19.00
N GLY A 158 -10.19 -1.75 18.98
CA GLY A 158 -9.59 -2.50 20.08
C GLY A 158 -10.12 -3.92 20.29
N THR A 159 -10.91 -4.45 19.36
CA THR A 159 -11.51 -5.80 19.49
C THR A 159 -10.69 -6.91 18.86
N LEU A 160 -9.80 -6.57 17.92
CA LEU A 160 -8.94 -7.50 17.17
C LEU A 160 -7.50 -7.01 17.15
N LYS A 161 -6.59 -7.92 16.79
CA LYS A 161 -5.19 -7.59 16.49
C LYS A 161 -4.95 -7.55 14.99
N GLU A 162 -4.13 -6.61 14.55
CA GLU A 162 -3.57 -6.56 13.20
C GLU A 162 -2.04 -6.42 13.26
N PRO A 163 -1.30 -7.00 12.30
CA PRO A 163 0.14 -6.84 12.27
C PRO A 163 0.50 -5.42 11.83
N GLU A 164 1.48 -4.80 12.51
CA GLU A 164 1.95 -3.46 12.12
C GLU A 164 2.58 -3.48 10.72
N LEU A 165 3.31 -4.55 10.41
CA LEU A 165 4.03 -4.81 9.17
C LEU A 165 3.85 -6.27 8.75
N LEU A 166 4.11 -6.59 7.48
CA LEU A 166 4.21 -7.98 7.04
C LEU A 166 5.68 -8.45 7.05
N PRO A 167 5.95 -9.75 7.32
CA PRO A 167 7.30 -10.31 7.34
C PRO A 167 8.14 -10.02 6.10
N ALA A 168 7.53 -10.02 4.91
CA ALA A 168 8.15 -9.63 3.65
C ALA A 168 9.55 -10.22 3.41
N GLN A 169 9.60 -11.50 3.03
CA GLN A 169 10.86 -12.25 2.78
C GLN A 169 11.64 -11.76 1.55
N LEU A 170 11.07 -10.86 0.77
CA LEU A 170 11.66 -10.24 -0.42
C LEU A 170 11.49 -8.72 -0.35
N PRO A 171 12.39 -7.93 -0.97
CA PRO A 171 12.34 -6.47 -0.97
C PRO A 171 11.20 -5.94 -1.86
N ASN A 172 9.95 -6.14 -1.43
CA ASN A 172 8.75 -5.91 -2.24
C ASN A 172 8.60 -4.45 -2.70
N VAL A 173 9.09 -3.49 -1.90
CA VAL A 173 9.12 -2.06 -2.27
C VAL A 173 9.90 -1.79 -3.55
N LEU A 174 10.97 -2.56 -3.81
CA LEU A 174 11.76 -2.46 -5.05
C LEU A 174 11.20 -3.36 -6.15
N ILE A 175 10.73 -4.56 -5.79
CA ILE A 175 10.20 -5.52 -6.78
C ILE A 175 8.96 -4.96 -7.49
N ASN A 176 8.02 -4.42 -6.72
CA ASN A 176 6.77 -3.88 -7.28
C ASN A 176 6.80 -2.37 -7.48
N GLY A 177 7.76 -1.67 -6.87
CA GLY A 177 7.75 -0.21 -6.85
C GLY A 177 6.62 0.35 -5.97
N SER A 178 6.53 1.67 -5.91
CA SER A 178 5.43 2.36 -5.24
C SER A 178 5.40 3.83 -5.63
N THR A 179 4.20 4.37 -5.78
CA THR A 179 3.98 5.81 -5.98
C THR A 179 3.11 6.36 -4.87
N GLY A 180 3.33 7.60 -4.48
CA GLY A 180 2.57 8.23 -3.40
C GLY A 180 2.74 9.73 -3.36
N ILE A 181 1.64 10.45 -3.12
CA ILE A 181 1.63 11.90 -2.94
C ILE A 181 1.10 12.17 -1.53
N ALA A 182 1.98 12.69 -0.67
CA ALA A 182 1.66 13.03 0.71
C ALA A 182 1.52 14.54 0.87
N VAL A 183 1.58 15.05 2.10
CA VAL A 183 1.62 16.49 2.35
C VAL A 183 3.08 16.95 2.32
N GLY A 184 3.42 17.82 1.36
CA GLY A 184 4.76 18.40 1.22
C GLY A 184 5.83 17.45 0.64
N MET A 185 5.48 16.21 0.29
CA MET A 185 6.41 15.24 -0.29
C MET A 185 5.70 14.22 -1.19
N SER A 186 6.47 13.56 -2.05
CA SER A 186 6.02 12.47 -2.91
C SER A 186 7.09 11.40 -3.05
N THR A 187 6.67 10.19 -3.42
CA THR A 187 7.54 9.07 -3.76
C THR A 187 7.14 8.48 -5.10
N ASP A 188 8.15 8.04 -5.86
CA ASP A 188 8.00 7.30 -7.11
C ASP A 188 9.18 6.33 -7.23
N ILE A 189 8.94 5.07 -6.91
CA ILE A 189 9.92 3.99 -6.93
C ILE A 189 9.55 3.07 -8.08
N PRO A 190 10.39 2.92 -9.12
CA PRO A 190 10.09 2.02 -10.22
C PRO A 190 10.30 0.55 -9.81
N PRO A 191 9.56 -0.39 -10.42
CA PRO A 191 9.72 -1.83 -10.18
C PRO A 191 11.06 -2.34 -10.72
N HIS A 192 11.59 -3.39 -10.11
CA HIS A 192 12.86 -4.03 -10.47
C HIS A 192 12.72 -5.55 -10.55
N ASN A 193 13.64 -6.18 -11.27
CA ASN A 193 13.61 -7.62 -11.44
C ASN A 193 13.93 -8.36 -10.13
N LEU A 194 13.08 -9.30 -9.74
CA LEU A 194 13.24 -10.08 -8.51
C LEU A 194 14.58 -10.84 -8.46
N ARG A 195 15.02 -11.43 -9.59
CA ARG A 195 16.25 -12.24 -9.62
C ARG A 195 17.50 -11.39 -9.47
N GLU A 196 17.50 -10.20 -10.09
CA GLU A 196 18.59 -9.23 -9.97
C GLU A 196 18.70 -8.71 -8.53
N LEU A 197 17.57 -8.35 -7.93
CA LEU A 197 17.51 -7.94 -6.52
C LEU A 197 17.97 -9.04 -5.57
N ALA A 198 17.55 -10.29 -5.78
CA ALA A 198 17.98 -11.41 -4.96
C ALA A 198 19.49 -11.63 -5.06
N ALA A 199 20.06 -11.59 -6.28
CA ALA A 199 21.51 -11.72 -6.48
C ALA A 199 22.30 -10.57 -5.85
N ALA A 200 21.76 -9.34 -5.89
CA ALA A 200 22.34 -8.18 -5.23
C ALA A 200 22.32 -8.34 -3.70
N LEU A 201 21.20 -8.78 -3.11
CA LEU A 201 21.08 -9.04 -1.68
C LEU A 201 22.04 -10.13 -1.19
N GLU A 202 22.15 -11.24 -1.93
CA GLU A 202 23.14 -12.29 -1.63
C GLU A 202 24.57 -11.74 -1.63
N ARG A 203 24.88 -10.86 -2.59
CA ARG A 203 26.21 -10.22 -2.67
C ARG A 203 26.47 -9.26 -1.51
N ILE A 204 25.48 -8.46 -1.12
CA ILE A 204 25.56 -7.54 0.03
C ILE A 204 25.76 -8.34 1.32
N ALA A 205 24.99 -9.42 1.51
CA ALA A 205 25.09 -10.28 2.68
C ALA A 205 26.50 -10.90 2.79
N ALA A 206 27.10 -11.31 1.67
CA ALA A 206 28.45 -11.85 1.64
C ALA A 206 29.56 -10.77 1.79
N ARG A 207 29.29 -9.52 1.37
CA ARG A 207 30.23 -8.39 1.45
C ARG A 207 29.49 -7.09 1.79
N PRO A 208 29.35 -6.76 3.08
CA PRO A 208 28.55 -5.60 3.52
C PRO A 208 29.04 -4.25 2.99
N ASN A 209 30.34 -4.10 2.71
CA ASN A 209 30.95 -2.87 2.21
C ASN A 209 31.08 -2.86 0.68
N LEU A 210 30.09 -3.41 -0.03
CA LEU A 210 30.13 -3.49 -1.49
C LEU A 210 30.06 -2.09 -2.10
N HIS A 211 30.94 -1.81 -3.06
CA HIS A 211 30.92 -0.53 -3.76
C HIS A 211 29.66 -0.43 -4.64
N TYR A 212 29.13 0.79 -4.76
CA TYR A 212 27.92 1.08 -5.54
C TYR A 212 28.01 0.57 -6.98
N ASP A 213 29.14 0.77 -7.68
CA ASP A 213 29.31 0.31 -9.08
C ASP A 213 29.13 -1.20 -9.24
N THR A 214 29.48 -1.99 -8.22
CA THR A 214 29.24 -3.45 -8.25
C THR A 214 27.75 -3.78 -8.09
N LEU A 215 27.01 -2.99 -7.31
CA LEU A 215 25.55 -3.13 -7.21
C LEU A 215 24.85 -2.70 -8.50
N ALA A 216 25.26 -1.59 -9.10
CA ALA A 216 24.75 -1.12 -10.39
C ALA A 216 24.95 -2.16 -11.50
N GLY A 217 26.08 -2.88 -11.50
CA GLY A 217 26.31 -3.99 -12.42
C GLY A 217 25.41 -5.23 -12.19
N LEU A 218 24.81 -5.39 -11.01
CA LEU A 218 23.90 -6.48 -10.67
C LEU A 218 22.42 -6.13 -10.89
N ILE A 219 22.09 -4.83 -10.83
CA ILE A 219 20.75 -4.28 -11.04
C ILE A 219 20.86 -3.23 -12.16
N PRO A 220 20.86 -3.66 -13.45
CA PRO A 220 21.10 -2.76 -14.57
C PRO A 220 20.06 -1.65 -14.70
N GLY A 221 18.86 -1.86 -14.18
CA GLY A 221 17.81 -0.84 -14.14
C GLY A 221 16.43 -1.39 -13.77
N PRO A 222 15.38 -0.57 -13.93
CA PRO A 222 14.00 -0.98 -13.70
C PRO A 222 13.49 -2.08 -14.64
N ASP A 223 12.52 -2.87 -14.15
CA ASP A 223 11.80 -3.90 -14.91
C ASP A 223 10.29 -3.64 -14.82
N PHE A 224 9.74 -2.90 -15.79
CA PHE A 224 8.34 -2.50 -15.80
C PHE A 224 7.40 -3.66 -16.20
N PRO A 225 6.19 -3.76 -15.62
CA PRO A 225 5.21 -4.80 -15.96
C PRO A 225 4.83 -4.86 -17.44
N THR A 226 4.89 -3.72 -18.14
CA THR A 226 4.56 -3.58 -19.56
C THR A 226 5.77 -3.70 -20.48
N GLY A 227 6.98 -3.91 -19.94
CA GLY A 227 8.22 -3.78 -20.69
C GLY A 227 8.48 -2.34 -21.15
N GLY A 228 9.16 -2.19 -22.28
CA GLY A 228 9.59 -0.91 -22.84
C GLY A 228 11.10 -0.91 -23.15
N GLU A 229 11.62 0.24 -23.59
CA GLU A 229 13.03 0.44 -23.86
C GLU A 229 13.59 1.56 -22.98
N LEU A 230 14.68 1.28 -22.27
CA LEU A 230 15.45 2.30 -21.56
C LEU A 230 16.45 2.89 -22.54
N ILE A 231 16.30 4.18 -22.84
CA ILE A 231 17.13 4.87 -23.86
C ILE A 231 18.46 5.41 -23.32
N THR A 232 18.64 5.42 -22.00
CA THR A 232 19.89 5.85 -21.37
C THR A 232 21.00 4.84 -21.70
N PRO A 233 22.14 5.26 -22.29
CA PRO A 233 23.23 4.35 -22.60
C PRO A 233 23.83 3.74 -21.32
N ALA A 234 24.24 2.47 -21.36
CA ALA A 234 24.87 1.80 -20.21
C ALA A 234 26.24 2.38 -19.79
N ALA A 235 26.79 3.34 -20.54
CA ALA A 235 28.07 3.99 -20.26
C ALA A 235 27.92 5.34 -19.52
N GLU A 236 26.69 5.85 -19.40
CA GLU A 236 26.32 7.00 -18.55
C GLU A 236 25.73 6.51 -17.22
#